data_AF-A0A1F7D977-F1
#
_entry.id   AF-A0A1F7D977-F1
#
_cell.length_a   1.000
_cell.length_b   1.000
_cell.length_c   1.000
_cell.angle_alpha   90.00
_cell.angle_beta   90.00
_cell.angle_gamma   90.00
#
_symmetry.space_group_name_H-M   'P 1'
#
loop_
_entity.id
_entity.type
_entity.pdbx_description
1 polymer ?
#
loop_
_entity_poly.entity_id
_entity_poly.type
_entity_poly.pdbx_seq_one_letter_code
_entity_poly.pdbx_strand_id
1 'polypeptide(L)'
;MHRHRLLIITVVLIAVGFVGLHTFYYEHARSPEELPMKLVNENRPAKDCYLFVTLDPWFRPTTRELRNRCIREYAELSHDPSACALLMPSEYGLSCINDVTAQEYEDHMDAGFFEWDECSKPQSDPLRLDWCDLLRAHRNRSAADCLPIRNAVIRAGCTLKFEAWEKYPELRNSFSFGKAAP
;
A
#
# COMPACT_ATOMS: atom_id res chain seq x y z
N MET A 1 9.14 12.06 57.08
CA MET A 1 8.96 13.08 56.02
C MET A 1 9.52 12.68 54.63
N HIS A 2 10.52 11.80 54.51
CA HIS A 2 11.11 11.45 53.21
C HIS A 2 10.18 10.68 52.24
N ARG A 3 9.29 9.82 52.74
CA ARG A 3 8.40 8.98 51.91
C ARG A 3 7.42 9.79 51.05
N HIS A 4 6.87 10.89 51.56
CA HIS A 4 5.91 11.71 50.82
C HIS A 4 6.56 12.49 49.67
N ARG A 5 7.81 12.97 49.84
CA ARG A 5 8.54 13.67 48.78
C ARG A 5 8.88 12.75 47.61
N LEU A 6 9.26 11.50 47.90
CA LEU A 6 9.55 10.51 46.86
C LEU A 6 8.29 10.20 46.03
N LEU A 7 7.13 10.05 46.69
CA LEU A 7 5.87 9.72 46.03
C LEU A 7 5.38 10.84 45.10
N ILE A 8 5.51 12.11 45.52
CA ILE A 8 5.16 13.26 44.68
C ILE A 8 6.03 13.33 43.44
N ILE A 9 7.35 13.14 43.57
CA ILE A 9 8.28 13.18 42.43
C ILE A 9 7.93 12.06 41.44
N THR A 10 7.67 10.84 41.91
CA THR A 10 7.31 9.72 41.04
C THR A 10 6.02 9.99 40.27
N VAL A 11 4.98 10.53 40.92
CA VAL A 11 3.71 10.87 40.26
C VAL A 11 3.90 11.95 39.19
N VAL A 12 4.70 12.98 39.48
CA VAL A 12 5.00 14.04 38.50
C VAL A 12 5.76 13.49 37.30
N LEU A 13 6.76 12.62 37.52
CA LEU A 13 7.50 11.99 36.42
C LEU A 13 6.61 11.11 35.55
N ILE A 14 5.69 10.34 36.15
CA ILE A 14 4.70 9.55 35.42
C ILE A 14 3.77 10.47 34.62
N ALA A 15 3.26 11.54 35.22
CA ALA A 15 2.35 12.47 34.55
C ALA A 15 3.04 13.20 33.38
N VAL A 16 4.26 13.68 33.55
CA VAL A 16 5.04 14.33 32.49
C VAL A 16 5.40 13.34 31.38
N GLY A 17 5.79 12.11 31.74
CA GLY A 17 6.06 11.06 30.77
C GLY A 17 4.82 10.69 29.94
N PHE A 18 3.67 10.58 30.61
CA PHE A 18 2.40 10.28 29.96
C PHE A 18 1.96 11.42 29.03
N VAL A 19 1.95 12.66 29.51
CA VAL A 19 1.62 13.84 28.69
C VAL A 19 2.57 13.95 27.51
N GLY A 20 3.88 13.80 27.74
CA GLY A 20 4.89 13.87 26.68
C GLY A 20 4.71 12.81 25.60
N LEU A 21 4.37 11.58 25.98
CA LEU A 21 4.00 10.53 25.01
C LEU A 21 2.79 10.95 24.18
N HIS A 22 1.73 11.42 24.82
CA HIS A 22 0.49 11.78 24.14
C HIS A 22 0.60 13.03 23.27
N THR A 23 1.43 14.02 23.63
CA THR A 23 1.54 15.29 22.89
C THR A 23 2.57 15.27 21.77
N PHE A 24 3.67 14.52 21.90
CA PHE A 24 4.79 14.62 20.95
C PHE A 24 4.91 13.45 19.98
N TYR A 25 4.34 12.28 20.28
CA TYR A 25 4.59 11.07 19.49
C TYR A 25 3.36 10.40 18.91
N TYR A 26 2.18 10.59 19.51
CA TYR A 26 0.95 9.99 19.02
C TYR A 26 0.03 11.07 18.47
N GLU A 27 0.15 11.34 17.17
CA GLU A 27 -0.99 11.94 16.47
C GLU A 27 -2.14 10.95 16.60
N HIS A 28 -3.13 11.30 17.42
CA HIS A 28 -4.33 10.49 17.62
C HIS A 28 -5.17 10.61 16.36
N ALA A 29 -4.80 9.87 15.29
CA ALA A 29 -5.76 9.56 14.24
C ALA A 29 -6.92 8.84 14.94
N ARG A 30 -8.12 9.43 14.88
CA ARG A 30 -9.26 8.91 15.64
C ARG A 30 -9.75 7.58 15.07
N SER A 31 -9.41 7.32 13.80
CA SER A 31 -9.61 6.04 13.16
C SER A 31 -8.44 5.71 12.23
N PRO A 32 -8.19 4.43 11.93
CA PRO A 32 -7.16 4.03 10.99
C PRO A 32 -7.41 4.52 9.55
N GLU A 33 -8.66 4.88 9.22
CA GLU A 33 -9.05 5.44 7.92
C GLU A 33 -8.71 6.95 7.79
N GLU A 34 -8.63 7.69 8.90
CA GLU A 34 -8.30 9.12 8.87
C GLU A 34 -6.81 9.38 8.61
N LEU A 35 -5.94 8.49 9.11
CA LEU A 35 -4.49 8.66 9.01
C LEU A 35 -3.99 8.71 7.55
N PRO A 36 -4.31 7.75 6.66
CA PRO A 36 -3.80 7.79 5.29
C PRO A 36 -4.26 9.04 4.54
N MET A 37 -5.52 9.45 4.71
CA MET A 37 -6.03 10.71 4.13
C MET A 37 -5.25 11.93 4.64
N LYS A 38 -4.96 11.98 5.95
CA LYS A 38 -4.12 13.04 6.53
C LYS A 38 -2.71 13.03 5.94
N LEU A 39 -2.08 11.86 5.84
CA LEU A 39 -0.73 11.73 5.29
C LEU A 39 -0.67 12.22 3.84
N VAL A 40 -1.65 11.85 3.01
CA VAL A 40 -1.76 12.31 1.62
C VAL A 40 -1.97 13.83 1.56
N ASN A 41 -2.91 14.38 2.34
CA ASN A 41 -3.21 15.81 2.36
C ASN A 41 -2.01 16.67 2.83
N GLU A 42 -1.21 16.15 3.74
CA GLU A 42 -0.02 16.82 4.28
C GLU A 42 1.26 16.52 3.46
N ASN A 43 1.17 15.77 2.36
CA ASN A 43 2.32 15.30 1.56
C ASN A 43 3.38 14.57 2.40
N ARG A 44 2.92 13.76 3.36
CA ARG A 44 3.77 12.94 4.23
C ARG A 44 3.98 11.54 3.65
N PRO A 45 5.12 10.89 3.90
CA PRO A 45 5.43 9.62 3.28
C PRO A 45 4.62 8.46 3.90
N ALA A 46 4.27 7.44 3.09
CA ALA A 46 3.55 6.24 3.51
C ALA A 46 4.14 5.53 4.73
N LYS A 47 5.47 5.61 4.94
CA LYS A 47 6.15 5.02 6.10
C LYS A 47 5.64 5.57 7.44
N ASP A 48 5.01 6.74 7.45
CA ASP A 48 4.43 7.32 8.66
C ASP A 48 3.23 6.50 9.15
N CYS A 49 2.64 5.62 8.33
CA CYS A 49 1.68 4.62 8.79
C CYS A 49 2.25 3.70 9.90
N TYR A 50 3.57 3.49 9.98
CA TYR A 50 4.20 2.71 11.05
C TYR A 50 4.17 3.41 12.42
N LEU A 51 3.89 4.71 12.46
CA LEU A 51 3.71 5.46 13.72
C LEU A 51 2.40 5.10 14.41
N PHE A 52 1.48 4.43 13.70
CA PHE A 52 0.27 3.90 14.28
C PHE A 52 0.59 2.82 15.33
N VAL A 53 0.11 3.02 16.56
CA VAL A 53 0.23 2.08 17.68
C VAL A 53 -1.11 2.01 18.39
N THR A 54 -1.58 0.79 18.66
CA THR A 54 -2.75 0.56 19.50
C THR A 54 -2.29 0.18 20.91
N LEU A 55 -2.89 0.79 21.92
CA LEU A 55 -2.64 0.45 23.33
C LEU A 55 -3.53 -0.70 23.83
N ASP A 56 -4.43 -1.20 22.98
CA ASP A 56 -5.33 -2.29 23.32
C ASP A 56 -4.84 -3.62 22.70
N PRO A 57 -4.27 -4.54 23.49
CA PRO A 57 -3.78 -5.82 22.99
C PRO A 57 -4.89 -6.87 22.84
N TRP A 58 -6.12 -6.62 23.31
CA TRP A 58 -7.18 -7.63 23.39
C TRP A 58 -8.21 -7.54 22.26
N PHE A 59 -8.28 -6.40 21.54
CA PHE A 59 -9.22 -6.22 20.44
C PHE A 59 -8.51 -6.26 19.08
N ARG A 60 -9.13 -6.94 18.12
CA ARG A 60 -8.74 -6.87 16.71
C ARG A 60 -9.34 -5.62 16.06
N PRO A 61 -8.68 -5.05 15.03
CA PRO A 61 -7.46 -5.51 14.36
C PRO A 61 -6.16 -5.24 15.14
N THR A 62 -5.14 -6.08 14.90
CA THR A 62 -3.78 -5.93 15.45
C THR A 62 -3.10 -4.67 14.91
N THR A 63 -2.09 -4.16 15.63
CA THR A 63 -1.28 -3.02 15.15
C THR A 63 -0.68 -3.27 13.75
N ARG A 64 -0.28 -4.52 13.45
CA ARG A 64 0.22 -4.89 12.12
C ARG A 64 -0.85 -4.77 11.04
N GLU A 65 -2.05 -5.29 11.29
CA GLU A 65 -3.18 -5.20 10.35
C GLU A 65 -3.57 -3.74 10.11
N LEU A 66 -3.57 -2.91 11.16
CA LEU A 66 -3.88 -1.48 11.05
C LEU A 66 -2.84 -0.71 10.23
N ARG A 67 -1.55 -1.00 10.44
CA ARG A 67 -0.46 -0.44 9.62
C ARG A 67 -0.57 -0.86 8.16
N ASN A 68 -0.83 -2.14 7.93
CA ASN A 68 -1.00 -2.67 6.58
C ASN A 68 -2.17 -2.00 5.85
N ARG A 69 -3.31 -1.84 6.54
CA ARG A 69 -4.48 -1.11 6.02
C ARG A 69 -4.13 0.34 5.68
N CYS A 70 -3.50 1.08 6.61
CA CYS A 70 -3.09 2.46 6.37
C CYS A 70 -2.20 2.59 5.13
N ILE A 71 -1.22 1.72 4.94
CA ILE A 71 -0.33 1.76 3.78
C ILE A 71 -1.11 1.53 2.47
N ARG A 72 -2.03 0.57 2.47
CA ARG A 72 -2.87 0.28 1.30
C ARG A 72 -3.77 1.45 0.95
N GLU A 73 -4.51 1.98 1.93
CA GLU A 73 -5.39 3.13 1.73
C GLU A 73 -4.59 4.37 1.31
N TYR A 74 -3.38 4.57 1.86
CA TYR A 74 -2.46 5.61 1.38
C TYR A 74 -2.14 5.43 -0.10
N ALA A 75 -1.78 4.21 -0.53
CA ALA A 75 -1.41 3.93 -1.91
C ALA A 75 -2.57 4.18 -2.89
N GLU A 76 -3.78 3.76 -2.51
CA GLU A 76 -5.02 4.00 -3.26
C GLU A 76 -5.34 5.51 -3.33
N LEU A 77 -5.32 6.23 -2.21
CA LEU A 77 -5.61 7.67 -2.17
C LEU A 77 -4.59 8.55 -2.91
N SER A 78 -3.31 8.12 -2.94
CA SER A 78 -2.24 8.87 -3.59
C SER A 78 -1.94 8.41 -5.02
N HIS A 79 -2.60 7.34 -5.49
CA HIS A 79 -2.28 6.66 -6.74
C HIS A 79 -0.78 6.31 -6.85
N ASP A 80 -0.14 5.98 -5.73
CA ASP A 80 1.29 5.67 -5.65
C ASP A 80 1.51 4.16 -5.36
N PRO A 81 1.72 3.33 -6.38
CA PRO A 81 1.96 1.90 -6.19
C PRO A 81 3.26 1.62 -5.45
N SER A 82 4.21 2.57 -5.39
CA SER A 82 5.47 2.38 -4.65
C SER A 82 5.24 2.28 -3.14
N ALA A 83 4.17 2.87 -2.61
CA ALA A 83 3.79 2.71 -1.20
C ALA A 83 3.48 1.24 -0.85
N CYS A 84 2.92 0.47 -1.78
CA CYS A 84 2.67 -0.96 -1.61
C CYS A 84 3.96 -1.79 -1.38
N ALA A 85 5.14 -1.26 -1.74
CA ALA A 85 6.42 -1.92 -1.46
C ALA A 85 6.66 -2.15 0.04
N LEU A 86 6.06 -1.32 0.91
CA LEU A 86 6.11 -1.49 2.37
C LEU A 86 5.33 -2.71 2.86
N LEU A 87 4.45 -3.28 2.02
CA LEU A 87 3.68 -4.49 2.30
C LEU A 87 4.36 -5.76 1.76
N MET A 88 5.52 -5.63 1.11
CA MET A 88 6.23 -6.76 0.50
C MET A 88 7.14 -7.47 1.49
N PRO A 89 7.41 -8.78 1.32
CA PRO A 89 6.82 -9.69 0.33
C PRO A 89 5.56 -10.37 0.89
N SER A 90 4.37 -9.93 0.47
CA SER A 90 3.12 -10.59 0.86
C SER A 90 2.08 -10.55 -0.25
N GLU A 91 1.15 -11.51 -0.22
CA GLU A 91 -0.06 -11.50 -1.06
C GLU A 91 -0.83 -10.18 -0.95
N TYR A 92 -0.86 -9.62 0.27
CA TYR A 92 -1.51 -8.34 0.54
C TYR A 92 -0.80 -7.17 -0.17
N GLY A 93 0.52 -7.20 -0.25
CA GLY A 93 1.29 -6.23 -1.02
C GLY A 93 1.08 -6.35 -2.53
N LEU A 94 1.01 -7.58 -3.07
CA LEU A 94 0.67 -7.80 -4.47
C LEU A 94 -0.77 -7.37 -4.81
N SER A 95 -1.72 -7.61 -3.91
CA SER A 95 -3.10 -7.10 -4.03
C SER A 95 -3.08 -5.58 -4.10
N CYS A 96 -2.41 -4.90 -3.16
CA CYS A 96 -2.29 -3.43 -3.15
C CYS A 96 -1.79 -2.89 -4.50
N ILE A 97 -0.74 -3.48 -5.07
CA ILE A 97 -0.21 -3.06 -6.38
C ILE A 97 -1.27 -3.21 -7.48
N ASN A 98 -1.98 -4.34 -7.50
CA ASN A 98 -3.03 -4.59 -8.50
C ASN A 98 -4.19 -3.62 -8.33
N ASP A 99 -4.61 -3.34 -7.10
CA ASP A 99 -5.77 -2.50 -6.81
C ASP A 99 -5.50 -1.04 -7.22
N VAL A 100 -4.32 -0.49 -6.86
CA VAL A 100 -3.90 0.85 -7.30
C VAL A 100 -3.78 0.93 -8.83
N THR A 101 -3.23 -0.12 -9.45
CA THR A 101 -3.07 -0.15 -10.91
C THR A 101 -4.42 -0.32 -11.62
N ALA A 102 -5.34 -1.11 -11.06
CA ALA A 102 -6.69 -1.36 -11.59
C ALA A 102 -7.57 -0.13 -11.49
N GLN A 103 -7.49 0.62 -10.39
CA GLN A 103 -8.23 1.87 -10.22
C GLN A 103 -7.90 2.87 -11.32
N GLU A 104 -6.62 3.00 -11.67
CA GLU A 104 -6.17 3.85 -12.79
C GLU A 104 -6.80 3.42 -14.14
N TYR A 105 -7.14 2.15 -14.31
CA TYR A 105 -7.87 1.66 -15.48
C TYR A 105 -9.36 1.95 -15.40
N GLU A 106 -10.00 1.68 -14.26
CA GLU A 106 -11.44 1.87 -14.06
C GLU A 106 -11.84 3.35 -14.25
N ASP A 107 -10.98 4.27 -13.85
CA ASP A 107 -11.18 5.71 -14.04
C ASP A 107 -11.12 6.15 -15.52
N HIS A 108 -10.66 5.27 -16.42
CA HIS A 108 -10.27 5.63 -17.78
C HIS A 108 -10.81 4.71 -18.89
N MET A 109 -11.33 3.52 -18.56
CA MET A 109 -11.87 2.58 -19.54
C MET A 109 -13.33 2.25 -19.24
N ASP A 110 -14.20 2.41 -20.25
CA ASP A 110 -15.56 1.87 -20.22
C ASP A 110 -15.50 0.36 -19.94
N ALA A 111 -16.41 -0.15 -19.11
CA ALA A 111 -16.43 -1.50 -18.53
C ALA A 111 -16.59 -2.70 -19.52
N GLY A 112 -16.13 -2.55 -20.77
CA GLY A 112 -16.04 -3.61 -21.75
C GLY A 112 -14.99 -4.65 -21.34
N PHE A 113 -15.36 -5.92 -21.43
CA PHE A 113 -14.42 -7.03 -21.27
C PHE A 113 -13.39 -6.99 -22.41
N PHE A 114 -12.16 -6.60 -22.09
CA PHE A 114 -11.08 -6.51 -23.06
C PHE A 114 -10.40 -7.87 -23.23
N GLU A 115 -10.63 -8.54 -24.35
CA GLU A 115 -10.00 -9.82 -24.67
C GLU A 115 -8.56 -9.63 -25.19
N TRP A 116 -7.72 -10.64 -24.96
CA TRP A 116 -6.30 -10.62 -25.38
C TRP A 116 -6.15 -10.55 -26.91
N ASP A 117 -7.13 -11.04 -27.67
CA ASP A 117 -7.14 -10.99 -29.13
C ASP A 117 -7.18 -9.52 -29.64
N GLU A 118 -7.75 -8.61 -28.87
CA GLU A 118 -7.79 -7.18 -29.18
C GLU A 118 -6.38 -6.58 -29.25
N CYS A 119 -5.43 -7.07 -28.44
CA CYS A 119 -4.04 -6.61 -28.51
C CYS A 119 -3.31 -6.94 -29.81
N SER A 120 -3.88 -7.83 -30.63
CA SER A 120 -3.32 -8.14 -31.96
C SER A 120 -3.79 -7.14 -33.03
N LYS A 121 -4.82 -6.34 -32.74
CA LYS A 121 -5.38 -5.34 -33.65
C LYS A 121 -4.68 -4.00 -33.42
N PRO A 122 -4.53 -3.14 -34.45
CA PRO A 122 -4.04 -1.78 -34.27
C PRO A 122 -4.90 -1.03 -33.24
N GLN A 123 -4.27 -0.51 -32.20
CA GLN A 123 -4.94 0.25 -31.15
C GLN A 123 -4.72 1.74 -31.39
N SER A 124 -5.80 2.50 -31.56
CA SER A 124 -5.75 3.96 -31.66
C SER A 124 -5.78 4.65 -30.30
N ASP A 125 -6.31 3.96 -29.28
CA ASP A 125 -6.42 4.48 -27.92
C ASP A 125 -5.11 4.24 -27.14
N PRO A 126 -4.47 5.30 -26.62
CA PRO A 126 -3.32 5.19 -25.75
C PRO A 126 -3.51 4.24 -24.55
N LEU A 127 -4.66 4.28 -23.89
CA LEU A 127 -4.88 3.47 -22.68
C LEU A 127 -4.99 1.98 -23.02
N ARG A 128 -5.63 1.65 -24.15
CA ARG A 128 -5.68 0.27 -24.65
C ARG A 128 -4.31 -0.28 -25.02
N LEU A 129 -3.45 0.55 -25.62
CA LEU A 129 -2.05 0.18 -25.89
C LEU A 129 -1.29 -0.12 -24.59
N ASP A 130 -1.41 0.74 -23.58
CA ASP A 130 -0.75 0.56 -22.28
C ASP A 130 -1.25 -0.71 -21.57
N TRP A 131 -2.55 -1.02 -21.67
CA TRP A 131 -3.13 -2.28 -21.19
C TRP A 131 -2.57 -3.51 -21.92
N CYS A 132 -2.40 -3.44 -23.24
CA CYS A 132 -1.79 -4.51 -24.01
C CYS A 132 -0.33 -4.78 -23.63
N ASP A 133 0.42 -3.73 -23.34
CA ASP A 133 1.79 -3.85 -22.84
C ASP A 133 1.81 -4.45 -21.42
N LEU A 134 0.88 -4.06 -20.54
CA LEU A 134 0.70 -4.70 -19.22
C LEU A 134 0.37 -6.20 -19.36
N LEU A 135 -0.55 -6.57 -20.24
CA LEU A 135 -0.90 -7.97 -20.51
C LEU A 135 0.30 -8.76 -21.07
N ARG A 136 1.12 -8.15 -21.92
CA ARG A 136 2.37 -8.75 -22.42
C ARG A 136 3.34 -9.00 -21.27
N ALA A 137 3.55 -8.00 -20.39
CA ALA A 137 4.38 -8.15 -19.20
C ALA A 137 3.86 -9.27 -18.28
N HIS A 138 2.54 -9.40 -18.13
CA HIS A 138 1.91 -10.52 -17.42
C HIS A 138 2.20 -11.87 -18.02
N ARG A 139 2.12 -11.99 -19.34
CA ARG A 139 2.40 -13.24 -20.04
C ARG A 139 3.87 -13.63 -19.93
N ASN A 140 4.76 -12.66 -20.10
CA ASN A 140 6.21 -12.89 -20.15
C ASN A 140 6.87 -12.91 -18.75
N ARG A 141 6.16 -12.43 -17.72
CA ARG A 141 6.67 -12.27 -16.35
C ARG A 141 7.93 -11.41 -16.28
N SER A 142 7.96 -10.30 -17.02
CA SER A 142 9.15 -9.47 -17.20
C SER A 142 8.86 -8.01 -16.89
N ALA A 143 9.66 -7.42 -15.99
CA ALA A 143 9.60 -5.99 -15.70
C ALA A 143 10.04 -5.14 -16.91
N ALA A 144 10.91 -5.67 -17.78
CA ALA A 144 11.35 -4.96 -18.97
C ALA A 144 10.20 -4.68 -19.96
N ASP A 145 9.19 -5.54 -19.98
CA ASP A 145 7.99 -5.36 -20.81
C ASP A 145 7.05 -4.26 -20.28
N CYS A 146 7.28 -3.76 -19.07
CA CYS A 146 6.54 -2.60 -18.52
C CYS A 146 7.05 -1.26 -19.05
N LEU A 147 8.28 -1.18 -19.57
CA LEU A 147 8.90 0.08 -20.01
C LEU A 147 8.10 0.86 -21.07
N PRO A 148 7.46 0.21 -22.06
CA PRO A 148 6.67 0.91 -23.08
C PRO A 148 5.38 1.57 -22.57
N ILE A 149 4.90 1.17 -21.39
CA ILE A 149 3.67 1.72 -20.78
C ILE A 149 3.89 3.22 -20.51
N ARG A 150 2.97 4.07 -20.99
CA ARG A 150 3.07 5.52 -20.88
C ARG A 150 2.53 6.04 -19.56
N ASN A 151 1.40 5.51 -19.09
CA ASN A 151 0.84 5.87 -17.80
C ASN A 151 1.83 5.51 -16.69
N ALA A 152 2.23 6.51 -15.91
CA ALA A 152 3.27 6.37 -14.91
C ALA A 152 2.87 5.46 -13.75
N VAL A 153 1.60 5.51 -13.31
CA VAL A 153 1.04 4.69 -12.23
C VAL A 153 1.03 3.23 -12.67
N ILE A 154 0.47 2.94 -13.83
CA ILE A 154 0.43 1.59 -14.40
C ILE A 154 1.83 1.03 -14.59
N ARG A 155 2.74 1.81 -15.18
CA ARG A 155 4.13 1.38 -15.40
C ARG A 155 4.82 1.06 -14.08
N ALA A 156 4.66 1.91 -13.07
CA ALA A 156 5.26 1.71 -11.75
C ALA A 156 4.69 0.45 -11.07
N GLY A 157 3.38 0.25 -11.10
CA GLY A 157 2.73 -0.95 -10.57
C GLY A 157 3.18 -2.22 -11.29
N CYS A 158 3.20 -2.21 -12.63
CA CYS A 158 3.72 -3.30 -13.46
C CYS A 158 5.16 -3.67 -13.11
N THR A 159 6.04 -2.65 -13.06
CA THR A 159 7.47 -2.84 -12.77
C THR A 159 7.66 -3.43 -11.38
N LEU A 160 7.05 -2.82 -10.35
CA LEU A 160 7.17 -3.27 -8.96
C LEU A 160 6.66 -4.70 -8.79
N LYS A 161 5.57 -5.07 -9.47
CA LYS A 161 4.99 -6.41 -9.42
C LYS A 161 5.95 -7.47 -9.96
N PHE A 162 6.57 -7.25 -11.12
CA PHE A 162 7.48 -8.26 -11.69
C PHE A 162 8.87 -8.24 -11.05
N GLU A 163 9.39 -7.10 -10.60
CA GLU A 163 10.59 -7.06 -9.78
C GLU A 163 10.39 -7.84 -8.48
N ALA A 164 9.22 -7.74 -7.86
CA ALA A 164 8.87 -8.55 -6.70
C ALA A 164 8.81 -10.04 -7.03
N TRP A 165 8.24 -10.42 -8.17
CA TRP A 165 8.18 -11.82 -8.62
C TRP A 165 9.58 -12.43 -8.83
N GLU A 166 10.50 -11.64 -9.39
CA GLU A 166 11.89 -12.04 -9.60
C GLU A 166 12.62 -12.18 -8.25
N LYS A 167 12.48 -11.17 -7.39
CA LYS A 167 13.17 -11.04 -6.11
C LYS A 167 12.70 -12.00 -5.03
N TYR A 168 11.40 -12.33 -4.99
CA TYR A 168 10.77 -13.10 -3.92
C TYR A 168 10.18 -14.42 -4.46
N PRO A 169 10.93 -15.55 -4.42
CA PRO A 169 10.48 -16.83 -4.96
C PRO A 169 9.15 -17.33 -4.39
N GLU A 170 8.84 -17.01 -3.13
CA GLU A 170 7.58 -17.36 -2.46
C GLU A 170 6.35 -16.75 -3.14
N LEU A 171 6.51 -15.61 -3.83
CA LEU A 171 5.44 -14.92 -4.53
C LEU A 171 5.15 -15.52 -5.91
N ARG A 172 6.04 -16.35 -6.47
CA ARG A 172 5.87 -16.89 -7.83
C ARG A 172 4.61 -17.74 -7.99
N ASN A 173 4.15 -18.31 -6.88
CA ASN A 173 2.94 -19.13 -6.79
C ASN A 173 1.73 -18.38 -6.21
N SER A 174 1.79 -17.03 -6.15
CA SER A 174 0.69 -16.21 -5.65
C SER A 174 -0.56 -16.27 -6.52
N PHE A 175 -1.71 -15.96 -5.92
CA PHE A 175 -2.96 -15.76 -6.67
C PHE A 175 -2.83 -14.60 -7.66
N SER A 176 -2.06 -13.56 -7.29
CA SER A 176 -1.78 -12.39 -8.12
C SER A 176 -1.03 -12.68 -9.43
N PHE A 177 -0.48 -13.90 -9.58
CA PHE A 177 0.12 -14.40 -10.81
C PHE A 177 -0.68 -15.55 -11.45
N GLY A 178 -1.98 -15.67 -11.17
CA GLY A 178 -2.88 -16.56 -11.91
C GLY A 178 -2.86 -18.03 -11.46
N LYS A 179 -2.35 -18.31 -10.25
CA LYS A 179 -2.61 -19.61 -9.62
C LYS A 179 -4.08 -19.63 -9.16
N ALA A 180 -4.78 -20.73 -9.41
CA ALA A 180 -6.12 -20.94 -8.85
C ALA A 180 -6.08 -20.80 -7.32
N ALA A 181 -7.06 -20.11 -6.74
CA ALA A 181 -7.24 -20.09 -5.29
C ALA A 181 -7.36 -21.54 -4.79
N PRO A 182 -6.72 -21.89 -3.66
CA PRO A 182 -6.81 -23.24 -3.09
C PRO A 182 -8.24 -23.63 -2.73
#